data_AF-A0A923QIM2-F1
#
_entry.id   AF-A0A923QIM2-F1
#
_cell.length_a   1.000
_cell.length_b   1.000
_cell.length_c   1.000
_cell.angle_alpha   90.00
_cell.angle_beta   90.00
_cell.angle_gamma   90.00
#
_symmetry.space_group_name_H-M   'P 1'
#
loop_
_entity.id
_entity.type
_entity.pdbx_description
1 polymer ?
#
loop_
_entity_poly.entity_id
_entity_poly.type
_entity_poly.pdbx_seq_one_letter_code
_entity_poly.pdbx_strand_id
1 'polypeptide(L)'
;VAVVSGVCYGFIGNRMLEPYLREADYLLMEGASPQQIDRAIEAQGLAMGPCRMLDMTGTDVAASVVVEGVKSGALPKDPTYRAPVRALAERGRKGQKSGSGYYRYEGRTPVPDDEVTALLAGLAAQHGITQRTDISDEEIVERCLYTLVNEAAAILEEGMAYRPGDIDVVWVNGYGFPAQRGGPVWMADAIGLAHIVSALQRHGVERGNAHGYWNVSPLLARTSASDHRLSQAQAGSPALAA
;
A
#
# COMPACT_ATOMS: atom_id res chain seq x y z
N VAL A 1 8.02 2.44 22.38
CA VAL A 1 8.99 1.52 21.74
C VAL A 1 9.73 2.30 20.67
N ALA A 2 11.03 2.08 20.47
CA ALA A 2 11.81 2.71 19.42
C ALA A 2 12.42 1.64 18.50
N VAL A 3 12.44 1.91 17.20
CA VAL A 3 13.01 1.02 16.16
C VAL A 3 14.04 1.82 15.36
N VAL A 4 15.21 1.25 15.13
CA VAL A 4 16.27 1.87 14.33
C VAL A 4 16.05 1.53 12.85
N SER A 5 16.10 2.54 11.99
CA SER A 5 15.98 2.41 10.53
C SER A 5 17.25 2.90 9.86
N GLY A 6 17.63 2.24 8.76
CA GLY A 6 18.56 2.80 7.78
C GLY A 6 17.99 4.07 7.11
N VAL A 7 18.84 4.79 6.39
CA VAL A 7 18.48 6.03 5.69
C VAL A 7 18.07 5.70 4.25
N CYS A 8 16.76 5.76 3.98
CA CYS A 8 16.18 5.67 2.64
C CYS A 8 14.91 6.53 2.57
N TYR A 9 14.39 6.77 1.36
CA TYR A 9 13.13 7.49 1.19
C TYR A 9 11.99 6.74 1.92
N GLY A 10 11.34 7.43 2.86
CA GLY A 10 10.23 6.86 3.63
C GLY A 10 10.63 5.91 4.77
N PHE A 11 11.93 5.69 5.01
CA PHE A 11 12.44 4.78 6.04
C PHE A 11 11.81 3.38 5.94
N ILE A 12 11.33 2.82 7.05
CA ILE A 12 10.58 1.55 7.04
C ILE A 12 9.10 1.82 6.73
N GLY A 13 8.44 2.62 7.58
CA GLY A 13 6.99 2.75 7.59
C GLY A 13 6.40 3.39 6.34
N ASN A 14 6.82 4.61 6.01
CA ASN A 14 6.23 5.35 4.88
C ASN A 14 6.64 4.74 3.54
N ARG A 15 7.83 4.14 3.47
CA ARG A 15 8.27 3.39 2.29
C ARG A 15 7.35 2.20 2.01
N MET A 16 7.01 1.43 3.03
CA MET A 16 6.01 0.35 2.94
C MET A 16 4.60 0.86 2.65
N LEU A 17 4.24 2.03 3.19
CA LEU A 17 2.91 2.61 3.01
C LEU A 17 2.62 2.96 1.54
N GLU A 18 3.63 3.41 0.80
CA GLU A 18 3.48 3.85 -0.59
C GLU A 18 2.88 2.79 -1.53
N PRO A 19 3.41 1.55 -1.67
CA PRO A 19 2.82 0.52 -2.53
C PRO A 19 1.41 0.10 -2.07
N TYR A 20 1.18 -0.01 -0.75
CA TYR A 20 -0.15 -0.27 -0.19
C TYR A 20 -1.17 0.78 -0.63
N LEU A 21 -0.77 2.05 -0.55
CA LEU A 21 -1.59 3.19 -0.93
C LEU A 21 -1.74 3.33 -2.46
N ARG A 22 -0.71 2.97 -3.23
CA ARG A 22 -0.74 2.93 -4.70
C ARG A 22 -1.83 1.98 -5.18
N GLU A 23 -1.88 0.77 -4.64
CA GLU A 23 -2.91 -0.20 -5.00
C GLU A 23 -4.30 0.25 -4.60
N ALA A 24 -4.48 0.81 -3.40
CA ALA A 24 -5.77 1.35 -2.98
C ALA A 24 -6.28 2.42 -3.98
N ASP A 25 -5.42 3.35 -4.39
CA ASP A 25 -5.78 4.35 -5.40
C ASP A 25 -6.05 3.75 -6.78
N TYR A 26 -5.29 2.74 -7.19
CA TYR A 26 -5.51 2.10 -8.49
C TYR A 26 -6.83 1.30 -8.51
N LEU A 27 -7.16 0.60 -7.43
CA LEU A 27 -8.44 -0.09 -7.23
C LEU A 27 -9.63 0.86 -7.35
N LEU A 28 -9.52 2.09 -6.81
CA LEU A 28 -10.55 3.11 -6.97
C LEU A 28 -10.78 3.49 -8.44
N MET A 29 -9.71 3.64 -9.23
CA MET A 29 -9.83 3.89 -10.67
C MET A 29 -10.38 2.68 -11.44
N GLU A 30 -10.13 1.46 -10.97
CA GLU A 30 -10.72 0.25 -11.53
C GLU A 30 -12.17 0.01 -11.11
N GLY A 31 -12.76 0.86 -10.26
CA GLY A 31 -14.19 0.83 -9.93
C GLY A 31 -14.54 0.36 -8.52
N ALA A 32 -13.56 0.04 -7.68
CA ALA A 32 -13.82 -0.17 -6.26
C ALA A 32 -14.24 1.15 -5.60
N SER A 33 -15.15 1.08 -4.63
CA SER A 33 -15.52 2.25 -3.83
C SER A 33 -14.59 2.43 -2.62
N PRO A 34 -14.42 3.65 -2.08
CA PRO A 34 -13.68 3.87 -0.84
C PRO A 34 -14.17 2.97 0.31
N GLN A 35 -15.48 2.80 0.43
CA GLN A 35 -16.14 1.99 1.44
C GLN A 35 -15.76 0.51 1.31
N GLN A 36 -15.71 0.01 0.07
CA GLN A 36 -15.36 -1.37 -0.20
C GLN A 36 -13.91 -1.65 0.17
N ILE A 37 -12.99 -0.76 -0.22
CA ILE A 37 -11.56 -0.91 0.09
C ILE A 37 -11.35 -0.84 1.61
N ASP A 38 -11.89 0.18 2.26
CA ASP A 38 -11.72 0.35 3.70
C ASP A 38 -12.30 -0.83 4.48
N ARG A 39 -13.49 -1.31 4.11
CA ARG A 39 -14.12 -2.50 4.72
C ARG A 39 -13.25 -3.74 4.58
N ALA A 40 -12.75 -4.03 3.37
CA ALA A 40 -11.95 -5.23 3.11
C ALA A 40 -10.65 -5.23 3.93
N ILE A 41 -9.99 -4.08 4.04
CA ILE A 41 -8.76 -3.93 4.83
C ILE A 41 -9.05 -3.99 6.33
N GLU A 42 -10.11 -3.34 6.81
CA GLU A 42 -10.50 -3.37 8.22
C GLU A 42 -10.95 -4.76 8.67
N ALA A 43 -11.52 -5.57 7.77
CA ALA A 43 -11.83 -6.97 8.04
C ALA A 43 -10.57 -7.82 8.33
N GLN A 44 -9.39 -7.38 7.88
CA GLN A 44 -8.11 -7.98 8.27
C GLN A 44 -7.61 -7.52 9.65
N GLY A 45 -8.32 -6.60 10.29
CA GLY A 45 -8.07 -6.12 11.65
C GLY A 45 -7.28 -4.81 11.73
N LEU A 46 -6.96 -4.17 10.60
CA LEU A 46 -6.36 -2.84 10.62
C LEU A 46 -7.34 -1.84 11.25
N ALA A 47 -6.81 -0.92 12.06
CA ALA A 47 -7.63 0.05 12.78
C ALA A 47 -8.42 1.00 11.85
N MET A 48 -7.91 1.25 10.64
CA MET A 48 -8.50 2.15 9.67
C MET A 48 -8.06 1.78 8.26
N GLY A 49 -9.01 1.74 7.32
CA GLY A 49 -8.75 1.56 5.90
C GLY A 49 -8.01 2.74 5.26
N PRO A 50 -7.41 2.53 4.08
CA PRO A 50 -6.53 3.50 3.44
C PRO A 50 -7.23 4.82 3.11
N CYS A 51 -8.48 4.81 2.66
CA CYS A 51 -9.18 6.03 2.25
C CYS A 51 -9.50 6.91 3.45
N ARG A 52 -10.06 6.34 4.54
CA ARG A 52 -10.27 7.08 5.79
C ARG A 52 -8.96 7.58 6.42
N MET A 53 -7.89 6.80 6.33
CA MET A 53 -6.57 7.19 6.83
C MET A 53 -6.01 8.40 6.08
N LEU A 54 -6.14 8.41 4.75
CA LEU A 54 -5.74 9.54 3.92
C LEU A 54 -6.59 10.79 4.18
N ASP A 55 -7.89 10.64 4.39
CA ASP A 55 -8.76 11.77 4.73
C ASP A 55 -8.48 12.32 6.12
N MET A 56 -8.05 11.48 7.07
CA MET A 56 -7.60 11.93 8.39
C MET A 56 -6.27 12.68 8.31
N THR A 57 -5.33 12.19 7.50
CA THR A 57 -4.01 12.81 7.30
C THR A 57 -4.10 14.11 6.49
N GLY A 58 -4.97 14.12 5.49
CA GLY A 58 -5.13 15.17 4.50
C GLY A 58 -4.59 14.75 3.13
N THR A 59 -5.46 14.75 2.12
CA THR A 59 -5.10 14.39 0.73
C THR A 59 -4.08 15.35 0.13
N ASP A 60 -4.07 16.62 0.56
CA ASP A 60 -3.07 17.62 0.14
C ASP A 60 -1.67 17.29 0.64
N VAL A 61 -1.55 16.77 1.86
CA VAL A 61 -0.27 16.29 2.41
C VAL A 61 0.19 15.07 1.63
N ALA A 62 -0.68 14.08 1.44
CA ALA A 62 -0.37 12.88 0.67
C ALA A 62 0.00 13.21 -0.79
N ALA A 63 -0.71 14.13 -1.45
CA ALA A 63 -0.39 14.58 -2.79
C ALA A 63 0.99 15.26 -2.86
N SER A 64 1.35 16.08 -1.87
CA SER A 64 2.68 16.71 -1.80
C SER A 64 3.82 15.69 -1.68
N VAL A 65 3.61 14.60 -0.92
CA VAL A 65 4.57 13.50 -0.80
C VAL A 65 4.81 12.86 -2.16
N VAL A 66 3.73 12.63 -2.93
CA VAL A 66 3.83 12.07 -4.28
C VAL A 66 4.57 13.03 -5.21
N VAL A 67 4.21 14.32 -5.22
CA VAL A 67 4.84 15.33 -6.10
C VAL A 67 6.34 15.46 -5.82
N GLU A 68 6.74 15.61 -4.55
CA GLU A 68 8.15 15.74 -4.20
C GLU A 68 8.92 14.41 -4.36
N GLY A 69 8.27 13.27 -4.15
CA GLY A 69 8.85 11.95 -4.43
C GLY A 69 9.14 11.76 -5.92
N VAL A 70 8.23 12.15 -6.81
CA VAL A 70 8.44 12.09 -8.26
C VAL A 70 9.53 13.06 -8.71
N LYS A 71 9.55 14.27 -8.16
CA LYS A 71 10.55 15.31 -8.46
C LYS A 71 11.96 14.92 -8.02
N SER A 72 12.09 14.29 -6.86
CA SER A 72 13.37 13.78 -6.34
C SER A 72 13.82 12.47 -7.01
N GLY A 73 12.94 11.81 -7.76
CA GLY A 73 13.21 10.52 -8.39
C GLY A 73 13.02 9.31 -7.47
N ALA A 74 12.52 9.52 -6.24
CA ALA A 74 12.19 8.45 -5.30
C ALA A 74 10.91 7.68 -5.67
N LEU A 75 10.00 8.34 -6.40
CA LEU A 75 8.74 7.74 -6.89
C LEU A 75 8.70 7.74 -8.42
N PRO A 76 7.98 6.77 -9.04
CA PRO A 76 7.94 6.60 -10.48
C PRO A 76 7.26 7.77 -11.19
N LYS A 77 7.72 8.09 -12.41
CA LYS A 77 7.08 9.06 -13.32
C LYS A 77 5.91 8.44 -14.09
N ASP A 78 5.07 7.68 -13.40
CA ASP A 78 3.83 7.12 -13.94
C ASP A 78 2.68 8.13 -13.71
N PRO A 79 2.01 8.60 -14.78
CA PRO A 79 0.86 9.50 -14.66
C PRO A 79 -0.28 8.95 -13.80
N THR A 80 -0.43 7.63 -13.70
CA THR A 80 -1.48 6.98 -12.90
C THR A 80 -1.10 6.82 -11.43
N TYR A 81 0.19 6.98 -11.09
CA TYR A 81 0.69 6.77 -9.73
C TYR A 81 0.00 7.71 -8.74
N ARG A 82 -0.82 7.14 -7.85
CA ARG A 82 -1.59 7.86 -6.83
C ARG A 82 -2.41 9.02 -7.43
N ALA A 83 -2.98 8.83 -8.63
CA ALA A 83 -3.73 9.87 -9.33
C ALA A 83 -4.99 10.36 -8.55
N PRO A 84 -5.79 9.48 -7.90
CA PRO A 84 -6.93 9.90 -7.10
C PRO A 84 -6.60 10.89 -5.98
N VAL A 85 -5.57 10.62 -5.16
CA VAL A 85 -5.24 11.52 -4.02
C VAL A 85 -4.83 12.90 -4.50
N ARG A 86 -4.08 12.99 -5.61
CA ARG A 86 -3.67 14.26 -6.22
C ARG A 86 -4.88 15.02 -6.77
N ALA A 87 -5.77 14.34 -7.49
CA ALA A 87 -6.96 14.94 -8.06
C ALA A 87 -7.95 15.47 -7.00
N LEU A 88 -8.06 14.77 -5.86
CA LEU A 88 -8.83 15.25 -4.69
C LEU A 88 -8.19 16.50 -4.08
N ALA A 89 -6.88 16.49 -3.88
CA ALA A 89 -6.14 17.64 -3.33
C ALA A 89 -6.27 18.90 -4.21
N GLU A 90 -6.16 18.74 -5.53
CA GLU A 90 -6.34 19.83 -6.53
C GLU A 90 -7.73 20.47 -6.48
N ARG A 91 -8.76 19.68 -6.13
CA ARG A 91 -10.15 20.16 -5.97
C ARG A 91 -10.44 20.70 -4.57
N GLY A 92 -9.43 20.82 -3.71
CA GLY A 92 -9.60 21.30 -2.34
C GLY A 92 -10.29 20.31 -1.41
N ARG A 93 -10.42 19.04 -1.81
CA ARG A 93 -11.01 17.97 -1.02
C ARG A 93 -9.94 17.34 -0.13
N LYS A 94 -9.56 18.05 0.93
CA LYS A 94 -8.41 17.80 1.82
C LYS A 94 -8.71 16.84 2.98
N GLY A 95 -9.76 16.04 2.90
CA GLY A 95 -10.17 15.10 3.94
C GLY A 95 -11.00 15.74 5.05
N GLN A 96 -10.89 15.20 6.27
CA GLN A 96 -11.71 15.60 7.42
C GLN A 96 -11.60 17.09 7.74
N LYS A 97 -10.41 17.69 7.57
CA LYS A 97 -10.18 19.11 7.88
C LYS A 97 -10.93 20.07 6.96
N SER A 98 -11.32 19.64 5.76
CA SER A 98 -12.16 20.42 4.84
C SER A 98 -13.60 19.91 4.76
N GLY A 99 -13.95 18.88 5.52
CA GLY A 99 -15.26 18.23 5.46
C GLY A 99 -15.46 17.34 4.22
N SER A 100 -14.43 17.16 3.40
CA SER A 100 -14.52 16.41 2.14
C SER A 100 -13.14 15.93 1.66
N GLY A 101 -13.07 14.68 1.21
CA GLY A 101 -11.91 13.98 0.68
C GLY A 101 -12.36 12.80 -0.19
N TYR A 102 -11.88 11.59 0.08
CA TYR A 102 -12.45 10.33 -0.46
C TYR A 102 -13.89 10.10 0.02
N TYR A 103 -14.23 10.64 1.19
CA TYR A 103 -15.58 10.71 1.72
C TYR A 103 -16.03 12.16 1.86
N ARG A 104 -17.34 12.40 1.94
CA ARG A 104 -17.85 13.61 2.59
C ARG A 104 -17.95 13.36 4.10
N TYR A 105 -17.77 14.38 4.91
CA TYR A 105 -17.81 14.25 6.36
C TYR A 105 -18.96 15.03 6.99
N GLU A 106 -19.71 14.34 7.83
CA GLU A 106 -20.67 14.93 8.77
C GLU A 106 -20.08 14.85 10.18
N GLY A 107 -19.40 15.92 10.59
CA GLY A 107 -18.52 15.89 11.75
C GLY A 107 -17.32 14.96 11.49
N ARG A 108 -17.24 13.83 12.19
CA ARG A 108 -16.21 12.80 11.99
C ARG A 108 -16.72 11.56 11.25
N THR A 109 -18.01 11.54 10.89
CA THR A 109 -18.63 10.40 10.23
C THR A 109 -18.37 10.46 8.71
N PRO A 110 -17.71 9.46 8.13
CA PRO A 110 -17.53 9.38 6.67
C PRO A 110 -18.84 8.96 6.00
N VAL A 111 -19.23 9.69 4.96
CA VAL A 111 -20.42 9.45 4.14
C VAL A 111 -19.97 9.28 2.68
N PRO A 112 -20.51 8.31 1.94
CA PRO A 112 -20.27 8.20 0.50
C PRO A 112 -20.54 9.51 -0.24
N ASP A 113 -19.78 9.75 -1.30
CA ASP A 113 -19.87 10.98 -2.08
C ASP A 113 -19.89 10.66 -3.59
N ASP A 114 -20.99 10.99 -4.24
CA ASP A 114 -21.18 10.78 -5.68
C ASP A 114 -20.20 11.63 -6.51
N GLU A 115 -19.74 12.78 -5.99
CA GLU A 115 -18.72 13.60 -6.64
C GLU A 115 -17.38 12.84 -6.73
N VAL A 116 -17.03 12.08 -5.69
CA VAL A 116 -15.83 11.23 -5.68
C VAL A 116 -16.00 10.08 -6.67
N THR A 117 -17.19 9.47 -6.73
CA THR A 117 -17.49 8.42 -7.70
C THR A 117 -17.33 8.92 -9.14
N ALA A 118 -17.90 10.09 -9.46
CA ALA A 118 -17.76 10.70 -10.77
C ALA A 118 -16.32 11.11 -11.09
N LEU A 119 -15.57 11.61 -10.11
CA LEU A 119 -14.15 11.94 -10.25
C LEU A 119 -13.32 10.73 -10.63
N LEU A 120 -13.51 9.60 -9.92
CA LEU A 120 -12.77 8.36 -10.15
C LEU A 120 -13.07 7.78 -11.54
N ALA A 121 -14.33 7.82 -11.98
CA ALA A 121 -14.71 7.41 -13.33
C ALA A 121 -14.07 8.31 -14.41
N GLY A 122 -13.99 9.62 -14.16
CA GLY A 122 -13.30 10.56 -15.05
C GLY A 122 -11.80 10.30 -15.16
N LEU A 123 -11.13 10.02 -14.03
CA LEU A 123 -9.71 9.64 -14.01
C LEU A 123 -9.46 8.31 -14.73
N ALA A 124 -10.33 7.32 -14.51
CA ALA A 124 -10.24 6.04 -15.18
C ALA A 124 -10.33 6.21 -16.71
N ALA A 125 -11.31 6.96 -17.20
CA ALA A 125 -11.47 7.28 -18.62
C ALA A 125 -10.26 8.05 -19.17
N GLN A 126 -9.73 9.04 -18.43
CA GLN A 126 -8.55 9.81 -18.82
C GLN A 126 -7.30 8.93 -19.00
N HIS A 127 -7.14 7.90 -18.18
CA HIS A 127 -5.98 7.02 -18.19
C HIS A 127 -6.21 5.69 -18.93
N GLY A 128 -7.38 5.51 -19.56
CA GLY A 128 -7.71 4.27 -20.28
C GLY A 128 -7.87 3.05 -19.37
N ILE A 129 -8.21 3.25 -18.10
CA ILE A 129 -8.45 2.20 -17.11
C ILE A 129 -9.92 1.79 -17.20
N THR A 130 -10.18 0.50 -17.42
CA THR A 130 -11.54 -0.04 -17.48
C THR A 130 -12.09 -0.25 -16.07
N GLN A 131 -13.24 0.32 -15.78
CA GLN A 131 -13.94 0.07 -14.52
C GLN A 131 -14.64 -1.29 -14.53
N ARG A 132 -14.59 -1.96 -13.37
CA ARG A 132 -15.08 -3.30 -13.12
C ARG A 132 -15.97 -3.31 -11.88
N THR A 133 -16.92 -4.24 -11.84
CA THR A 133 -17.87 -4.41 -10.72
C THR A 133 -17.63 -5.69 -9.92
N ASP A 134 -16.69 -6.53 -10.36
CA ASP A 134 -16.39 -7.84 -9.81
C ASP A 134 -15.11 -7.86 -8.95
N ILE A 135 -14.61 -6.68 -8.53
CA ILE A 135 -13.47 -6.57 -7.61
C ILE A 135 -13.90 -7.15 -6.26
N SER A 136 -13.24 -8.22 -5.83
CA SER A 136 -13.54 -8.90 -4.58
C SER A 136 -12.78 -8.31 -3.38
N ASP A 137 -13.26 -8.56 -2.16
CA ASP A 137 -12.54 -8.20 -0.94
C ASP A 137 -11.17 -8.92 -0.87
N GLU A 138 -11.07 -10.14 -1.39
CA GLU A 138 -9.81 -10.89 -1.51
C GLU A 138 -8.84 -10.15 -2.43
N GLU A 139 -9.26 -9.75 -3.63
CA GLU A 139 -8.40 -9.01 -4.56
C GLU A 139 -7.90 -7.69 -3.96
N ILE A 140 -8.74 -6.98 -3.20
CA ILE A 140 -8.33 -5.75 -2.50
C ILE A 140 -7.24 -6.07 -1.47
N VAL A 141 -7.43 -7.13 -0.68
CA VAL A 141 -6.47 -7.57 0.34
C VAL A 141 -5.16 -8.01 -0.30
N GLU A 142 -5.20 -8.86 -1.33
CA GLU A 142 -4.00 -9.33 -2.05
C GLU A 142 -3.20 -8.13 -2.55
N ARG A 143 -3.84 -7.21 -3.29
CA ARG A 143 -3.11 -6.08 -3.89
C ARG A 143 -2.52 -5.17 -2.82
N CYS A 144 -3.33 -4.69 -1.88
CA CYS A 144 -2.87 -3.75 -0.88
C CYS A 144 -1.86 -4.37 0.09
N LEU A 145 -2.16 -5.54 0.66
CA LEU A 145 -1.32 -6.13 1.71
C LEU A 145 -0.14 -6.94 1.17
N TYR A 146 -0.22 -7.54 -0.02
CA TYR A 146 0.92 -8.31 -0.53
C TYR A 146 2.00 -7.41 -1.13
N THR A 147 1.63 -6.28 -1.74
CA THR A 147 2.61 -5.27 -2.15
C THR A 147 3.30 -4.64 -0.93
N LEU A 148 2.56 -4.44 0.16
CA LEU A 148 3.10 -4.04 1.46
C LEU A 148 4.13 -5.03 2.00
N VAL A 149 3.80 -6.32 2.01
CA VAL A 149 4.70 -7.41 2.45
C VAL A 149 5.93 -7.51 1.55
N ASN A 150 5.74 -7.34 0.24
CA ASN A 150 6.84 -7.35 -0.72
C ASN A 150 7.85 -6.23 -0.44
N GLU A 151 7.36 -5.04 -0.08
CA GLU A 151 8.22 -3.92 0.30
C GLU A 151 8.92 -4.15 1.65
N ALA A 152 8.28 -4.82 2.61
CA ALA A 152 8.94 -5.26 3.85
C ALA A 152 10.14 -6.17 3.55
N ALA A 153 9.98 -7.13 2.63
CA ALA A 153 11.07 -8.01 2.23
C ALA A 153 12.20 -7.25 1.50
N ALA A 154 11.88 -6.25 0.65
CA ALA A 154 12.88 -5.39 0.03
C ALA A 154 13.67 -4.57 1.07
N ILE A 155 12.99 -3.98 2.05
CA ILE A 155 13.61 -3.24 3.17
C ILE A 155 14.57 -4.11 3.98
N LEU A 156 14.22 -5.38 4.22
CA LEU A 156 15.09 -6.34 4.90
C LEU A 156 16.31 -6.73 4.06
N GLU A 157 16.09 -6.94 2.75
CA GLU A 157 17.16 -7.27 1.81
C GLU A 157 18.20 -6.15 1.70
N GLU A 158 17.74 -4.91 1.67
CA GLU A 158 18.59 -3.72 1.62
C GLU A 158 19.23 -3.36 2.97
N GLY A 159 18.90 -4.07 4.05
CA GLY A 159 19.41 -3.80 5.38
C GLY A 159 18.87 -2.50 6.00
N MET A 160 17.73 -2.00 5.52
CA MET A 160 17.07 -0.80 6.06
C MET A 160 16.35 -1.07 7.38
N ALA A 161 15.97 -2.33 7.63
CA ALA A 161 15.56 -2.83 8.94
C ALA A 161 16.56 -3.90 9.40
N TYR A 162 16.89 -3.92 10.70
CA TYR A 162 17.85 -4.87 11.26
C TYR A 162 17.33 -6.31 11.34
N ARG A 163 16.02 -6.48 11.54
CA ARG A 163 15.37 -7.79 11.60
C ARG A 163 13.88 -7.69 11.26
N PRO A 164 13.21 -8.78 10.88
CA PRO A 164 11.81 -8.74 10.44
C PRO A 164 10.85 -8.21 11.53
N GLY A 165 11.09 -8.56 12.80
CA GLY A 165 10.25 -8.09 13.91
C GLY A 165 10.27 -6.56 14.13
N ASP A 166 11.32 -5.87 13.67
CA ASP A 166 11.38 -4.40 13.77
C ASP A 166 10.36 -3.74 12.83
N ILE A 167 10.12 -4.35 11.66
CA ILE A 167 9.07 -3.92 10.72
C ILE A 167 7.69 -4.12 11.34
N ASP A 168 7.44 -5.28 11.94
CA ASP A 168 6.18 -5.57 12.61
C ASP A 168 5.90 -4.56 13.73
N VAL A 169 6.91 -4.24 14.55
CA VAL A 169 6.79 -3.24 15.61
C VAL A 169 6.44 -1.86 15.04
N VAL A 170 7.06 -1.44 13.92
CA VAL A 170 6.74 -0.16 13.26
C VAL A 170 5.26 -0.14 12.82
N TRP A 171 4.78 -1.22 12.20
CA TRP A 171 3.41 -1.27 11.67
C TRP A 171 2.34 -1.38 12.75
N VAL A 172 2.59 -2.13 13.81
CA VAL A 172 1.69 -2.22 14.97
C VAL A 172 1.57 -0.87 15.68
N ASN A 173 2.69 -0.19 15.93
CA ASN A 173 2.70 1.01 16.76
C ASN A 173 2.49 2.31 15.97
N GLY A 174 2.78 2.32 14.66
CA GLY A 174 2.72 3.51 13.81
C GLY A 174 1.57 3.53 12.81
N TYR A 175 1.11 2.37 12.35
CA TYR A 175 0.14 2.25 11.25
C TYR A 175 -1.14 1.49 11.64
N GLY A 176 -1.30 1.15 12.92
CA GLY A 176 -2.51 0.52 13.44
C GLY A 176 -2.73 -0.91 12.96
N PHE A 177 -1.65 -1.63 12.64
CA PHE A 177 -1.73 -3.06 12.33
C PHE A 177 -2.13 -3.85 13.59
N PRO A 178 -3.04 -4.85 13.49
CA PRO A 178 -3.54 -5.57 14.66
C PRO A 178 -2.44 -6.37 15.36
N ALA A 179 -2.11 -5.97 16.59
CA ALA A 179 -1.08 -6.63 17.40
C ALA A 179 -1.36 -8.13 17.63
N GLN A 180 -2.63 -8.53 17.72
CA GLN A 180 -3.04 -9.92 17.89
C GLN A 180 -2.74 -10.78 16.65
N ARG A 181 -2.49 -10.14 15.48
CA ARG A 181 -2.01 -10.79 14.25
C ARG A 181 -0.52 -10.56 14.03
N GLY A 182 0.23 -10.17 15.06
CA GLY A 182 1.67 -9.93 14.99
C GLY A 182 2.02 -8.63 14.28
N GLY A 183 2.05 -8.65 12.95
CA GLY A 183 2.46 -7.56 12.07
C GLY A 183 2.45 -8.04 10.60
N PRO A 184 2.75 -7.18 9.62
CA PRO A 184 2.73 -7.56 8.20
C PRO A 184 3.66 -8.74 7.86
N VAL A 185 4.85 -8.82 8.47
CA VAL A 185 5.78 -9.93 8.25
C VAL A 185 5.23 -11.22 8.86
N TRP A 186 4.75 -11.17 10.11
CA TRP A 186 4.14 -12.34 10.74
C TRP A 186 2.91 -12.83 9.98
N MET A 187 2.06 -11.91 9.52
CA MET A 187 0.89 -12.22 8.70
C MET A 187 1.30 -12.89 7.39
N ALA A 188 2.37 -12.44 6.74
CA ALA A 188 2.87 -13.03 5.51
C ALA A 188 3.20 -14.52 5.67
N ASP A 189 3.85 -14.88 6.78
CA ASP A 189 4.13 -16.29 7.08
C ASP A 189 2.87 -17.10 7.37
N ALA A 190 1.87 -16.51 8.04
CA ALA A 190 0.61 -17.18 8.36
C ALA A 190 -0.23 -17.46 7.10
N ILE A 191 -0.17 -16.57 6.10
CA ILE A 191 -0.79 -16.74 4.79
C ILE A 191 -0.02 -17.76 3.94
N GLY A 192 1.31 -17.72 4.02
CA GLY A 192 2.21 -18.55 3.23
C GLY A 192 2.84 -17.80 2.08
N LEU A 193 4.18 -17.72 2.07
CA LEU A 193 4.93 -16.89 1.12
C LEU A 193 4.74 -17.33 -0.33
N ALA A 194 4.58 -18.63 -0.59
CA ALA A 194 4.34 -19.15 -1.94
C ALA A 194 3.03 -18.65 -2.53
N HIS A 195 1.99 -18.52 -1.70
CA HIS A 195 0.71 -17.96 -2.11
C HIS A 195 0.85 -16.47 -2.44
N ILE A 196 1.54 -15.70 -1.58
CA ILE A 196 1.80 -14.28 -1.79
C ILE A 196 2.59 -14.03 -3.08
N VAL A 197 3.68 -14.78 -3.30
CA VAL A 197 4.49 -14.70 -4.52
C VAL A 197 3.66 -15.01 -5.76
N SER A 198 2.84 -16.06 -5.71
CA SER A 198 1.96 -16.43 -6.82
C SER A 198 0.92 -15.34 -7.13
N ALA A 199 0.31 -14.73 -6.12
CA ALA A 199 -0.64 -13.64 -6.30
C ALA A 199 0.02 -12.38 -6.90
N LEU A 200 1.21 -11.99 -6.42
CA LEU A 200 1.97 -10.87 -6.99
C LEU A 200 2.30 -11.10 -8.47
N GLN A 201 2.78 -12.30 -8.81
CA GLN A 201 3.07 -12.67 -10.20
C GLN A 201 1.82 -12.67 -11.08
N ARG A 202 0.71 -13.23 -10.58
CA ARG A 202 -0.58 -13.25 -11.28
C ARG A 202 -1.05 -11.83 -11.59
N HIS A 203 -1.05 -10.92 -10.62
CA HIS A 203 -1.40 -9.52 -10.87
C HIS A 203 -0.44 -8.81 -11.83
N GLY A 204 0.86 -9.14 -11.79
CA GLY A 204 1.83 -8.64 -12.76
C GLY A 204 1.51 -9.04 -14.20
N VAL A 205 0.98 -10.24 -14.42
CA VAL A 205 0.52 -10.71 -15.73
C VAL A 205 -0.80 -10.06 -16.13
N GLU A 206 -1.80 -10.08 -15.24
CA GLU A 206 -3.17 -9.62 -15.52
C GLU A 206 -3.25 -8.11 -15.77
N ARG A 207 -2.45 -7.32 -15.06
CA ARG A 207 -2.51 -5.84 -15.09
C ARG A 207 -1.37 -5.20 -15.88
N GLY A 208 -0.40 -6.00 -16.29
CA GLY A 208 0.87 -5.53 -16.79
C GLY A 208 1.77 -4.97 -15.69
N ASN A 209 3.06 -4.90 -15.99
CA ASN A 209 4.10 -4.57 -15.01
C ASN A 209 5.17 -3.62 -15.57
N ALA A 210 4.75 -2.65 -16.39
CA ALA A 210 5.66 -1.72 -17.08
C ALA A 210 6.55 -0.90 -16.11
N HIS A 211 6.07 -0.66 -14.89
CA HIS A 211 6.78 0.09 -13.86
C HIS A 211 7.36 -0.80 -12.74
N GLY A 212 7.26 -2.13 -12.86
CA GLY A 212 7.82 -3.06 -11.88
C GLY A 212 7.06 -3.16 -10.55
N TYR A 213 5.84 -2.62 -10.44
CA TYR A 213 5.04 -2.65 -9.20
C TYR A 213 4.74 -4.05 -8.67
N TRP A 214 4.77 -5.05 -9.55
CA TRP A 214 4.52 -6.46 -9.22
C TRP A 214 5.81 -7.29 -9.18
N ASN A 215 6.98 -6.66 -9.26
CA ASN A 215 8.24 -7.37 -9.13
C ASN A 215 8.36 -7.94 -7.73
N VAL A 216 8.43 -9.27 -7.63
CA VAL A 216 8.68 -9.95 -6.36
C VAL A 216 10.10 -9.61 -5.89
N SER A 217 10.22 -9.12 -4.67
CA SER A 217 11.53 -8.81 -4.07
C SER A 217 12.39 -10.07 -4.00
N PRO A 218 13.70 -9.98 -4.27
CA PRO A 218 14.55 -11.16 -4.32
C PRO A 218 14.57 -11.94 -2.99
N LEU A 219 14.51 -11.28 -1.82
CA LEU A 219 14.39 -11.96 -0.53
C LEU A 219 13.08 -12.74 -0.41
N LEU A 220 11.94 -12.15 -0.79
CA LEU A 220 10.65 -12.85 -0.75
C LEU A 220 10.66 -14.08 -1.67
N ALA A 221 11.21 -13.95 -2.87
CA ALA A 221 11.36 -15.05 -3.82
C ALA A 221 12.23 -16.20 -3.27
N ARG A 222 13.42 -15.88 -2.73
CA ARG A 222 14.32 -16.90 -2.15
C ARG A 222 13.72 -17.58 -0.91
N THR A 223 13.09 -16.81 -0.04
CA THR A 223 12.47 -17.33 1.19
C THR A 223 11.29 -18.24 0.86
N SER A 224 10.45 -17.83 -0.09
CA SER A 224 9.34 -18.66 -0.60
C SER A 224 9.81 -19.96 -1.24
N ALA A 225 10.96 -19.99 -1.90
CA ALA A 225 11.48 -21.19 -2.56
C ALA A 225 12.11 -22.21 -1.59
N SER A 226 12.42 -21.81 -0.36
CA SER A 226 13.13 -22.62 0.64
C SER A 226 12.26 -23.12 1.79
N ASP A 227 10.94 -22.93 1.71
CA ASP A 227 9.96 -23.22 2.79
C ASP A 227 10.32 -22.58 4.14
N HIS A 228 11.10 -21.49 4.07
CA HIS A 228 11.49 -20.70 5.23
C HIS A 228 10.47 -19.61 5.51
N ARG A 229 10.51 -19.10 6.74
CA ARG A 229 9.68 -18.00 7.20
C ARG A 229 10.37 -16.66 6.98
N LEU A 230 9.64 -15.67 6.49
CA LEU A 230 10.14 -14.30 6.35
C LEU A 230 10.45 -13.70 7.74
N SER A 231 9.69 -14.08 8.77
CA SER A 231 9.99 -13.67 10.15
C SER A 231 11.32 -14.20 10.71
N GLN A 232 11.94 -15.18 10.03
CA GLN A 232 13.24 -15.76 10.37
C GLN A 232 14.36 -15.28 9.45
N ALA A 233 14.06 -14.42 8.47
CA ALA A 233 15.05 -13.89 7.55
C ALA A 233 16.12 -13.08 8.30
N GLN A 234 17.39 -13.30 7.94
CA GLN A 234 18.50 -12.48 8.41
C GLN A 234 18.60 -11.24 7.52
N ALA A 235 18.56 -10.05 8.12
CA ALA A 235 18.76 -8.82 7.38
C ALA A 235 20.17 -8.79 6.78
N GLY A 236 20.27 -8.34 5.53
CA GLY A 236 21.56 -8.16 4.87
C GLY A 236 22.41 -9.43 4.75
N SER A 237 21.81 -10.62 4.57
CA SER A 237 22.59 -11.78 4.15
C SER A 237 23.23 -11.42 2.80
N PRO A 238 24.56 -11.28 2.72
CA PRO A 238 25.20 -10.86 1.49
C PRO A 238 24.91 -11.97 0.49
N ALA A 239 24.11 -11.65 -0.54
CA ALA A 239 24.38 -12.27 -1.82
C ALA A 239 25.87 -12.00 -2.06
N LEU A 240 26.64 -13.08 -2.00
CA LEU A 240 28.06 -13.19 -2.26
C LEU A 240 28.62 -11.95 -2.98
N ALA A 241 29.47 -11.21 -2.29
CA ALA A 241 30.56 -10.54 -2.97
C ALA A 241 31.34 -11.65 -3.70
N ALA A 242 31.04 -11.82 -4.98
CA ALA A 242 31.78 -12.61 -5.95
C ALA A 242 31.80 -11.82 -7.26
#